data_AF-A0A963EB50-F1
#
_entry.id   AF-A0A963EB50-F1
#
_cell.length_a   1.000
_cell.length_b   1.000
_cell.length_c   1.000
_cell.angle_alpha   90.00
_cell.angle_beta   90.00
_cell.angle_gamma   90.00
#
_symmetry.space_group_name_H-M   'P 1'
#
loop_
_entity.id
_entity.type
_entity.pdbx_description
1 polymer ?
#
loop_
_entity_poly.entity_id
_entity_poly.type
_entity_poly.pdbx_seq_one_letter_code
_entity_poly.pdbx_strand_id
1 'polypeptide(L)'
;MDTVFIKQLIVPTLIGVFPEERKAPQNLLIDLEMSTDVRPAAEDDDLTKTIDYAAVRESIMQFAADSSFELVETFAERLAQHLNQHFH
;
A
#
# COMPACT_ATOMS: atom_id res chain seq x y z
N MET A 1 -18.52 -10.72 1.72
CA MET A 1 -17.23 -10.30 1.18
C MET A 1 -16.74 -9.28 2.17
N ASP A 2 -15.65 -9.61 2.85
CA ASP A 2 -15.13 -8.85 3.96
C ASP A 2 -14.01 -7.92 3.43
N THR A 3 -13.62 -6.94 4.24
CA THR A 3 -12.62 -5.96 3.82
C THR A 3 -11.58 -5.80 4.92
N VAL A 4 -10.32 -5.92 4.54
CA VAL A 4 -9.18 -5.58 5.39
C VAL A 4 -8.84 -4.10 5.16
N PHE A 5 -8.78 -3.34 6.25
CA PHE A 5 -8.48 -1.91 6.23
C PHE A 5 -7.13 -1.63 6.85
N ILE A 6 -6.30 -0.85 6.15
CA ILE A 6 -5.11 -0.22 6.71
C ILE A 6 -5.34 1.29 6.62
N LYS A 7 -5.39 1.96 7.77
CA LYS A 7 -5.70 3.40 7.84
C LYS A 7 -4.51 4.21 8.31
N GLN A 8 -4.38 5.41 7.75
CA GLN A 8 -3.39 6.42 8.12
C GLN A 8 -1.96 5.86 8.10
N LEU A 9 -1.66 4.99 7.13
CA LEU A 9 -0.31 4.47 6.98
C LEU A 9 0.60 5.62 6.52
N ILE A 10 1.56 5.97 7.37
CA ILE A 10 2.56 6.99 7.06
C ILE A 10 3.65 6.37 6.20
N VAL A 11 3.79 6.88 4.98
CA VAL A 11 4.73 6.37 3.99
C VAL A 11 5.63 7.51 3.49
N PRO A 12 6.92 7.52 3.86
CA PRO A 12 7.85 8.51 3.34
C PRO A 12 8.19 8.19 1.88
N THR A 13 8.03 9.17 1.00
CA THR A 13 8.36 9.03 -0.42
C THR A 13 8.80 10.35 -1.03
N LEU A 14 9.55 10.29 -2.13
CA LEU A 14 9.95 11.47 -2.88
C LEU A 14 8.88 11.78 -3.93
N ILE A 15 8.00 12.73 -3.62
CA ILE A 15 6.88 13.10 -4.46
C ILE A 15 6.71 14.60 -4.58
N GLY A 16 6.29 15.07 -5.75
CA GLY A 16 6.05 16.48 -6.03
C GLY A 16 6.48 16.89 -7.44
N VAL A 17 5.80 17.90 -7.97
CA VAL A 17 6.03 18.46 -9.31
C VAL A 17 7.18 19.47 -9.27
N PHE A 18 7.34 20.18 -8.15
CA PHE A 18 8.36 21.21 -8.02
C PHE A 18 9.71 20.61 -7.58
N PRO A 19 10.83 21.11 -8.12
CA PRO A 19 12.17 20.65 -7.71
C PRO A 19 12.43 20.76 -6.21
N GLU A 20 11.84 21.74 -5.54
CA GLU A 20 11.90 21.95 -4.09
C GLU A 20 11.33 20.78 -3.29
N GLU A 21 10.21 20.22 -3.75
CA GLU A 21 9.53 19.07 -3.12
C GLU A 21 10.36 17.78 -3.25
N ARG A 22 11.25 17.74 -4.25
CA ARG A 22 12.11 16.59 -4.55
C ARG A 22 13.46 16.66 -3.84
N LYS A 23 13.66 17.62 -2.92
CA LYS A 23 14.89 17.74 -2.10
C LYS A 23 14.88 16.84 -0.88
N ALA A 24 13.70 16.48 -0.37
CA ALA A 24 13.56 15.60 0.80
C ALA A 24 12.27 14.77 0.69
N PRO A 25 12.25 13.54 1.26
CA PRO A 25 11.04 12.74 1.30
C PRO A 25 9.91 13.45 2.06
N GLN A 26 8.70 13.31 1.56
CA GLN A 26 7.47 13.76 2.20
C GLN A 26 6.67 12.56 2.71
N ASN A 27 5.97 12.74 3.82
CA ASN A 27 5.11 11.69 4.37
C ASN A 27 3.75 11.72 3.68
N LEU A 28 3.42 10.65 2.96
CA LEU A 28 2.06 10.40 2.49
C LEU A 28 1.27 9.64 3.55
N LEU A 29 0.00 9.96 3.68
CA LEU A 29 -0.97 9.19 4.45
C LEU A 29 -1.78 8.34 3.48
N ILE A 30 -1.70 7.03 3.63
CA ILE A 30 -2.39 6.08 2.77
C ILE A 30 -3.47 5.38 3.58
N ASP A 31 -4.70 5.43 3.06
CA ASP A 31 -5.79 4.56 3.46
C ASP A 31 -5.95 3.49 2.36
N LEU A 32 -5.90 2.22 2.76
CA LEU A 32 -6.01 1.08 1.87
C LEU A 32 -7.16 0.18 2.31
N GLU A 33 -7.97 -0.22 1.33
CA GLU A 33 -9.07 -1.15 1.49
C GLU A 33 -8.86 -2.32 0.53
N MET A 34 -8.73 -3.53 1.07
CA MET A 34 -8.59 -4.75 0.28
C MET A 34 -9.74 -5.68 0.58
N SER A 35 -10.54 -5.98 -0.44
CA SER A 35 -11.68 -6.89 -0.29
C SER A 35 -11.21 -8.33 -0.42
N THR A 36 -11.49 -9.16 0.57
CA THR A 36 -11.12 -10.58 0.56
C THR A 36 -12.15 -11.41 1.32
N ASP A 37 -12.18 -12.71 1.06
CA ASP A 37 -13.00 -13.63 1.85
C ASP A 37 -12.19 -14.11 3.05
N VAL A 38 -12.47 -13.56 4.24
CA VAL A 38 -11.72 -13.93 5.46
C VAL A 38 -12.22 -15.22 6.10
N ARG A 39 -13.35 -15.77 5.64
CA ARG A 39 -13.95 -16.98 6.24
C ARG A 39 -12.99 -18.18 6.27
N PRO A 40 -12.24 -18.50 5.20
CA PRO A 40 -11.29 -19.63 5.21
C PRO A 40 -10.13 -19.44 6.19
N ALA A 41 -9.68 -18.20 6.40
CA ALA A 41 -8.64 -17.90 7.39
C ALA A 41 -9.18 -17.95 8.82
N ALA A 42 -10.42 -17.48 9.04
CA ALA A 42 -11.06 -17.48 10.34
C ALA A 42 -11.44 -18.89 10.85
N GLU A 43 -11.58 -19.88 9.95
CA GLU A 43 -11.87 -21.27 10.32
C GLU A 43 -10.70 -21.94 11.06
N ASP A 44 -9.47 -21.68 10.63
CA ASP A 44 -8.26 -22.36 11.14
C ASP A 44 -7.21 -21.41 11.74
N ASP A 45 -7.50 -20.11 11.84
CA ASP A 45 -6.54 -19.05 12.19
C ASP A 45 -5.28 -19.08 11.30
N ASP A 46 -5.49 -19.32 10.00
CA ASP A 46 -4.42 -19.55 9.02
C ASP A 46 -4.15 -18.29 8.19
N LEU A 47 -3.02 -17.64 8.49
CA LEU A 47 -2.54 -16.44 7.78
C LEU A 47 -2.31 -16.70 6.27
N THR A 48 -2.08 -17.94 5.86
CA THR A 48 -1.85 -18.29 4.45
C THR A 48 -3.14 -18.27 3.61
N LYS A 49 -4.30 -18.25 4.27
CA LYS A 49 -5.63 -18.22 3.64
C LYS A 49 -6.25 -16.82 3.65
N THR A 50 -5.49 -15.78 3.99
CA THR A 50 -5.93 -14.38 3.99
C THR A 50 -4.82 -13.48 3.42
N ILE A 51 -5.15 -12.21 3.24
CA ILE A 51 -4.18 -11.18 2.91
C ILE A 51 -3.35 -10.86 4.15
N ASP A 52 -2.04 -11.11 4.08
CA ASP A 52 -1.09 -10.70 5.11
C ASP A 52 -0.87 -9.18 5.06
N TYR A 53 -1.54 -8.47 5.97
CA TYR A 53 -1.43 -7.01 6.07
C TYR A 53 -0.01 -6.54 6.41
N ALA A 54 0.83 -7.37 7.07
CA ALA A 54 2.21 -7.02 7.36
C ALA A 54 3.05 -7.04 6.09
N ALA A 55 2.89 -8.08 5.26
CA ALA A 55 3.53 -8.15 3.95
C ALA A 55 3.05 -7.03 3.01
N VAL A 56 1.75 -6.71 3.02
CA VAL A 56 1.21 -5.57 2.26
C VAL A 56 1.84 -4.25 2.71
N ARG A 57 1.92 -4.00 4.02
CA ARG A 57 2.56 -2.80 4.57
C ARG A 57 4.02 -2.70 4.14
N GLU A 58 4.79 -3.76 4.25
CA GLU A 58 6.19 -3.77 3.83
C GLU A 58 6.33 -3.50 2.33
N SER A 59 5.47 -4.11 1.51
CA SER A 59 5.44 -3.88 0.07
C SER A 59 5.12 -2.42 -0.28
N ILE A 60 4.20 -1.76 0.44
CA ILE A 60 3.90 -0.34 0.24
C ILE A 60 5.12 0.52 0.57
N MET A 61 5.78 0.26 1.70
CA MET A 61 6.95 1.02 2.14
C MET A 61 8.10 0.90 1.15
N GLN A 62 8.36 -0.31 0.64
CA GLN A 62 9.39 -0.56 -0.38
C GLN A 62 9.05 0.11 -1.71
N PHE A 63 7.82 -0.09 -2.20
CA PHE A 63 7.35 0.55 -3.43
C PHE A 63 7.53 2.07 -3.36
N ALA A 64 7.19 2.68 -2.22
CA ALA A 64 7.29 4.10 -2.04
C ALA A 64 8.72 4.63 -1.92
N ALA A 65 9.62 3.85 -1.31
CA ALA A 65 11.04 4.18 -1.21
C ALA A 65 11.75 4.14 -2.57
N ASP A 66 11.36 3.21 -3.44
CA ASP A 66 11.92 3.07 -4.79
C ASP A 66 11.25 3.99 -5.82
N SER A 67 10.07 4.52 -5.50
CA SER A 67 9.32 5.40 -6.39
C SER A 67 9.83 6.84 -6.39
N SER A 68 9.67 7.50 -7.54
CA SER A 68 9.94 8.92 -7.67
C SER A 68 8.94 9.56 -8.64
N PHE A 69 7.71 9.73 -8.17
CA PHE A 69 6.62 10.28 -8.97
C PHE A 69 6.46 11.79 -8.75
N GLU A 70 5.85 12.46 -9.70
CA GLU A 70 5.49 13.88 -9.57
C GLU A 70 4.09 14.05 -8.99
N LEU A 71 3.18 13.12 -9.34
CA LEU A 71 1.76 13.19 -9.01
C LEU A 71 1.36 12.09 -8.03
N VAL A 72 0.54 12.45 -7.04
CA VAL A 72 -0.06 11.50 -6.08
C VAL A 72 -1.00 10.52 -6.78
N GLU A 73 -1.65 10.96 -7.86
CA GLU A 73 -2.53 10.13 -8.68
C GLU A 73 -1.75 9.00 -9.36
N THR A 74 -0.55 9.32 -9.89
CA THR A 74 0.32 8.31 -10.51
C THR A 74 0.85 7.34 -9.47
N PHE A 75 1.27 7.85 -8.31
CA PHE A 75 1.70 6.99 -7.20
C PHE A 75 0.58 6.03 -6.78
N ALA A 76 -0.64 6.54 -6.58
CA ALA A 76 -1.78 5.74 -6.14
C ALA A 76 -2.17 4.65 -7.15
N GLU A 77 -2.28 5.00 -8.43
CA GLU A 77 -2.61 4.05 -9.49
C GLU A 77 -1.55 2.95 -9.61
N ARG A 78 -0.27 3.32 -9.58
CA ARG A 78 0.83 2.35 -9.66
C ARG A 78 0.92 1.46 -8.43
N LEU A 79 0.68 2.02 -7.24
CA LEU A 79 0.63 1.24 -6.01
C LEU A 79 -0.52 0.24 -6.03
N ALA A 80 -1.72 0.66 -6.47
CA ALA A 80 -2.87 -0.23 -6.59
C ALA A 80 -2.61 -1.38 -7.59
N GLN A 81 -2.00 -1.07 -8.75
CA GLN A 81 -1.56 -2.09 -9.72
C GLN A 81 -0.56 -3.07 -9.10
N HIS A 82 0.45 -2.56 -8.39
CA HIS A 82 1.47 -3.36 -7.72
C HIS A 82 0.86 -4.30 -6.67
N LEU A 83 -0.01 -3.78 -5.81
CA LEU A 83 -0.66 -4.57 -4.76
C LEU A 83 -1.57 -5.64 -5.34
N ASN A 84 -2.38 -5.31 -6.35
CA ASN A 84 -3.19 -6.31 -7.05
C ASN A 84 -2.29 -7.40 -7.64
N GLN A 85 -1.18 -7.10 -8.28
CA GLN A 85 -0.32 -8.15 -8.87
C GLN A 85 0.29 -9.12 -7.85
N HIS A 86 0.49 -8.70 -6.60
CA HIS A 86 1.18 -9.49 -5.58
C HIS A 86 0.25 -10.10 -4.52
N PHE A 87 -0.93 -9.52 -4.32
CA PHE A 87 -1.88 -9.92 -3.28
C PHE A 87 -3.29 -10.03 -3.93
N HIS A 88 -3.88 -11.23 -3.92
CA HIS A 88 -5.23 -11.53 -4.40
C HIS A 88 -6.00 -12.31 -3.34
#